data_AF-A0A9P1M8L7-F1
#
_entry.id   AF-A0A9P1M8L7-F1
#
_cell.length_a   1.000
_cell.length_b   1.000
_cell.length_c   1.000
_cell.angle_alpha   90.00
_cell.angle_beta   90.00
_cell.angle_gamma   90.00
#
_symmetry.space_group_name_H-M   'P 1'
#
loop_
_entity.id
_entity.type
_entity.pdbx_description
1 polymer ?
#
loop_
_entity_poly.entity_id
_entity_poly.type
_entity_poly.pdbx_seq_one_letter_code
_entity_poly.pdbx_strand_id
1 'polypeptide(L)'
;MAARATPLTAEERDHFVDHGWLHLKNCFTREQAEAATSDVWVRLGMDPKDKSTWSKERIHMPHHREFDASQFAPRAWAAIYGDFFVHYLDSPEQGLLVIPLFTDIVPGGGGTYICPEAMPKVAKYLYQNPAGVSPIMQPRGHPNFPETPFSRGTDWFNELAQGCSEFIETHGQCGDVFLLHPLMLHAASNNMLRHVHGNYTLVERATLKALGKEDLGGWEITGPRQEVVPERVKIQERIKQEELERLQAREAAAAPIAGA
;
A
#
# COMPACT_ATOMS: atom_id res chain seq x y z
N MET A 1 -10.99 -15.67 -32.45
CA MET A 1 -9.80 -16.32 -31.87
C MET A 1 -9.13 -15.29 -30.99
N ALA A 2 -9.18 -15.45 -29.66
CA ALA A 2 -8.43 -14.58 -28.76
C ALA A 2 -6.93 -14.69 -29.08
N ALA A 3 -6.22 -13.58 -29.11
CA ALA A 3 -4.77 -13.59 -29.34
C ALA A 3 -4.11 -14.48 -28.27
N ARG A 4 -3.25 -15.40 -28.71
CA ARG A 4 -2.53 -16.30 -27.81
C ARG A 4 -1.68 -15.44 -26.87
N ALA A 5 -1.90 -15.58 -25.57
CA ALA A 5 -1.19 -14.80 -24.56
C ALA A 5 0.33 -14.94 -24.72
N THR A 6 1.05 -13.83 -24.66
CA THR A 6 2.52 -13.82 -24.71
C THR A 6 3.06 -14.35 -23.37
N PRO A 7 3.90 -15.41 -23.37
CA PRO A 7 4.57 -15.87 -22.16
C PRO A 7 5.50 -14.80 -21.59
N LEU A 8 5.83 -14.92 -20.30
CA LEU A 8 6.86 -14.08 -19.68
C LEU A 8 8.22 -14.28 -20.38
N THR A 9 8.98 -13.20 -20.54
CA THR A 9 10.38 -13.28 -20.99
C THR A 9 11.27 -13.91 -19.90
N ALA A 10 12.51 -14.25 -20.24
CA ALA A 10 13.45 -14.74 -19.23
C ALA A 10 13.75 -13.65 -18.20
N GLU A 11 13.95 -12.43 -18.66
CA GLU A 11 14.23 -11.26 -17.83
C GLU A 11 13.06 -10.93 -16.90
N GLU A 12 11.81 -11.07 -17.36
CA GLU A 12 10.62 -10.92 -16.51
C GLU A 12 10.55 -12.00 -15.42
N ARG A 13 10.91 -13.25 -15.74
CA ARG A 13 10.97 -14.33 -14.72
C ARG A 13 12.07 -14.06 -13.70
N ASP A 14 13.26 -13.72 -14.17
CA ASP A 14 14.42 -13.45 -13.31
C ASP A 14 14.12 -12.25 -12.39
N HIS A 15 13.52 -11.18 -12.93
CA HIS A 15 13.08 -10.04 -12.13
C HIS A 15 12.06 -10.43 -11.06
N PHE A 16 11.08 -11.29 -11.39
CA PHE A 16 10.11 -11.74 -10.37
C PHE A 16 10.78 -12.58 -9.28
N VAL A 17 11.74 -13.43 -9.63
CA VAL A 17 12.50 -14.23 -8.66
C VAL A 17 13.33 -13.33 -7.73
N ASP A 18 13.99 -12.32 -8.29
CA ASP A 18 14.88 -11.44 -7.53
C ASP A 18 14.12 -10.42 -6.68
N HIS A 19 13.02 -9.88 -7.19
CA HIS A 19 12.31 -8.75 -6.57
C HIS A 19 10.92 -9.08 -6.05
N GLY A 20 10.33 -10.21 -6.44
CA GLY A 20 9.00 -10.63 -6.01
C GLY A 20 7.84 -9.85 -6.64
N TRP A 21 8.07 -9.13 -7.74
CA TRP A 21 7.00 -8.43 -8.47
C TRP A 21 7.27 -8.28 -9.97
N LEU A 22 6.22 -8.00 -10.74
CA LEU A 22 6.27 -7.65 -12.16
C LEU A 22 5.34 -6.50 -12.50
N HIS A 23 5.72 -5.71 -13.49
CA HIS A 23 4.87 -4.72 -14.15
C HIS A 23 4.62 -5.13 -15.60
N LEU A 24 3.50 -5.81 -15.83
CA LEU A 24 3.10 -6.25 -17.15
C LEU A 24 2.33 -5.15 -17.87
N LYS A 25 2.78 -4.84 -19.09
CA LYS A 25 2.22 -3.76 -19.91
C LYS A 25 1.09 -4.23 -20.81
N ASN A 26 0.08 -3.39 -20.99
CA ASN A 26 -1.00 -3.59 -21.97
C ASN A 26 -1.67 -4.98 -21.86
N CYS A 27 -2.00 -5.40 -20.65
CA CYS A 27 -2.65 -6.68 -20.38
C CYS A 27 -4.13 -6.68 -20.80
N PHE A 28 -4.80 -5.53 -20.76
CA PHE A 28 -6.16 -5.31 -21.26
C PHE A 28 -6.26 -3.92 -21.90
N THR A 29 -7.29 -3.69 -22.71
CA THR A 29 -7.47 -2.41 -23.44
C THR A 29 -8.20 -1.37 -22.61
N ARG A 30 -8.10 -0.10 -23.03
CA ARG A 30 -8.87 1.00 -22.41
C ARG A 30 -10.37 0.81 -22.58
N GLU A 31 -10.82 0.24 -23.69
CA GLU A 31 -12.23 -0.06 -23.92
C GLU A 31 -12.73 -1.14 -22.96
N GLN A 32 -11.90 -2.16 -22.68
CA GLN A 32 -12.20 -3.17 -21.65
C GLN A 32 -12.25 -2.53 -20.26
N ALA A 33 -11.32 -1.62 -19.96
CA ALA A 33 -11.29 -0.90 -18.70
C ALA A 33 -12.54 -0.03 -18.51
N GLU A 34 -12.90 0.76 -19.52
CA GLU A 34 -14.09 1.62 -19.52
C GLU A 34 -15.36 0.80 -19.36
N ALA A 35 -15.50 -0.32 -20.09
CA ALA A 35 -16.63 -1.22 -19.94
C ALA A 35 -16.71 -1.80 -18.51
N ALA A 36 -15.57 -2.15 -17.91
CA ALA A 36 -15.48 -2.64 -16.54
C ALA A 36 -15.83 -1.56 -15.51
N THR A 37 -15.53 -0.29 -15.76
CA THR A 37 -15.76 0.82 -14.80
C THR A 37 -16.99 1.69 -15.10
N SER A 38 -17.73 1.42 -16.19
CA SER A 38 -18.79 2.29 -16.72
C SER A 38 -19.92 2.60 -15.72
N ASP A 39 -20.19 1.70 -14.78
CA ASP A 39 -21.25 1.83 -13.78
C ASP A 39 -20.77 2.29 -12.41
N VAL A 40 -19.48 2.63 -12.24
CA VAL A 40 -18.89 2.93 -10.92
C VAL A 40 -19.62 4.06 -10.19
N TRP A 41 -19.93 5.15 -10.88
CA TRP A 41 -20.61 6.31 -10.30
C TRP A 41 -22.06 5.99 -9.90
N VAL A 42 -22.76 5.23 -10.74
CA VAL A 42 -24.11 4.73 -10.45
C VAL A 42 -24.09 3.85 -9.20
N ARG A 43 -23.12 2.94 -9.10
CA ARG A 43 -22.96 2.03 -7.95
C ARG A 43 -22.59 2.75 -6.66
N LEU A 44 -21.83 3.83 -6.77
CA LEU A 44 -21.49 4.69 -5.63
C LEU A 44 -22.66 5.59 -5.20
N GLY A 45 -23.66 5.79 -6.07
CA GLY A 45 -24.70 6.80 -5.86
C GLY A 45 -24.14 8.22 -5.87
N MET A 46 -23.07 8.45 -6.65
CA MET A 46 -22.32 9.69 -6.71
C MET A 46 -22.30 10.23 -8.13
N ASP A 47 -22.23 11.55 -8.27
CA ASP A 47 -22.06 12.20 -9.58
C ASP A 47 -20.56 12.49 -9.80
N PRO A 48 -19.95 12.03 -10.90
CA PRO A 48 -18.56 12.36 -11.23
C PRO A 48 -18.28 13.87 -11.34
N LYS A 49 -19.33 14.66 -11.61
CA LYS A 49 -19.27 16.11 -11.84
C LYS A 49 -19.74 16.92 -10.63
N ASP A 50 -20.40 16.30 -9.64
CA ASP A 50 -20.81 16.94 -8.39
C ASP A 50 -20.19 16.25 -7.16
N LYS A 51 -19.10 16.85 -6.69
CA LYS A 51 -18.32 16.37 -5.54
C LYS A 51 -19.07 16.46 -4.21
N SER A 52 -20.14 17.26 -4.10
CA SER A 52 -20.94 17.32 -2.87
C SER A 52 -21.62 15.98 -2.57
N THR A 53 -21.77 15.13 -3.59
CA THR A 53 -22.28 13.76 -3.47
C THR A 53 -21.25 12.77 -2.91
N TRP A 54 -19.95 13.12 -2.88
CA TRP A 54 -18.85 12.23 -2.49
C TRP A 54 -18.69 12.19 -0.96
N SER A 55 -19.57 11.44 -0.30
CA SER A 55 -19.76 11.50 1.15
C SER A 55 -18.84 10.59 1.99
N LYS A 56 -18.06 9.69 1.38
CA LYS A 56 -17.22 8.72 2.08
C LYS A 56 -15.86 8.56 1.42
N GLU A 57 -14.83 8.42 2.24
CA GLU A 57 -13.45 8.15 1.78
C GLU A 57 -13.29 6.72 1.24
N ARG A 58 -13.97 5.73 1.85
CA ARG A 58 -13.92 4.33 1.45
C ARG A 58 -15.31 3.70 1.44
N ILE A 59 -15.62 2.98 0.36
CA ILE A 59 -16.86 2.21 0.20
C ILE A 59 -16.50 0.80 -0.23
N HIS A 60 -16.90 -0.21 0.56
CA HIS A 60 -16.80 -1.61 0.18
C HIS A 60 -17.97 -1.96 -0.75
N MET A 61 -17.72 -1.99 -2.06
CA MET A 61 -18.75 -2.33 -3.05
C MET A 61 -18.89 -3.85 -3.20
N PRO A 62 -20.12 -4.39 -3.24
CA PRO A 62 -20.34 -5.82 -3.51
C PRO A 62 -19.99 -6.17 -4.96
N HIS A 63 -19.53 -7.40 -5.20
CA HIS A 63 -19.31 -7.90 -6.57
C HIS A 63 -20.64 -8.22 -7.25
N HIS A 64 -20.68 -8.09 -8.58
CA HIS A 64 -21.89 -8.29 -9.40
C HIS A 64 -21.60 -8.73 -10.83
N ARG A 65 -20.33 -8.73 -11.23
CA ARG A 65 -19.83 -9.17 -12.52
C ARG A 65 -18.59 -10.03 -12.25
N GLU A 66 -18.45 -11.11 -13.00
CA GLU A 66 -17.26 -11.92 -13.07
C GLU A 66 -16.78 -11.94 -14.51
N PHE A 67 -15.46 -11.96 -14.69
CA PHE A 67 -14.82 -12.04 -15.99
C PHE A 67 -13.82 -13.19 -15.96
N ASP A 68 -13.74 -13.92 -17.06
CA ASP A 68 -12.66 -14.88 -17.27
C ASP A 68 -11.35 -14.10 -17.46
N ALA A 69 -10.43 -14.22 -16.51
CA ALA A 69 -9.15 -13.52 -16.53
C ALA A 69 -8.30 -13.90 -17.77
N SER A 70 -8.46 -15.11 -18.29
CA SER A 70 -7.78 -15.57 -19.51
C SER A 70 -8.21 -14.79 -20.75
N GLN A 71 -9.44 -14.28 -20.75
CA GLN A 71 -10.00 -13.49 -21.83
C GLN A 71 -9.84 -12.00 -21.59
N PHE A 72 -10.02 -11.57 -20.34
CA PHE A 72 -9.97 -10.16 -19.96
C PHE A 72 -8.53 -9.63 -19.99
N ALA A 73 -7.60 -10.36 -19.38
CA ALA A 73 -6.19 -9.98 -19.26
C ALA A 73 -5.26 -11.16 -19.61
N PRO A 74 -5.26 -11.64 -20.87
CA PRO A 74 -4.58 -12.88 -21.27
C PRO A 74 -3.09 -12.91 -20.90
N ARG A 75 -2.39 -11.78 -20.97
CA ARG A 75 -0.96 -11.70 -20.60
C ARG A 75 -0.75 -11.86 -19.09
N ALA A 76 -1.56 -11.18 -18.26
CA ALA A 76 -1.49 -11.34 -16.81
C ALA A 76 -1.88 -12.76 -16.39
N TRP A 77 -2.90 -13.33 -17.03
CA TRP A 77 -3.30 -14.71 -16.84
C TRP A 77 -2.19 -15.71 -17.16
N ALA A 78 -1.52 -15.55 -18.32
CA ALA A 78 -0.39 -16.40 -18.69
C ALA A 78 0.79 -16.31 -17.72
N ALA A 79 0.95 -15.18 -17.02
CA ALA A 79 1.96 -15.01 -15.99
C ALA A 79 1.55 -15.63 -14.63
N ILE A 80 0.25 -15.81 -14.38
CA ILE A 80 -0.29 -16.51 -13.20
C ILE A 80 -0.28 -18.04 -13.42
N TYR A 81 -0.26 -18.51 -14.66
CA TYR A 81 -0.42 -19.91 -15.05
C TYR A 81 0.73 -20.83 -14.60
N GLY A 82 0.49 -21.56 -13.50
CA GLY A 82 1.29 -22.68 -12.97
C GLY A 82 0.69 -24.07 -13.24
N ASP A 83 -0.10 -24.22 -14.30
CA ASP A 83 -1.05 -25.33 -14.55
C ASP A 83 -0.45 -26.73 -14.92
N PHE A 84 0.66 -27.20 -14.33
CA PHE A 84 1.16 -28.56 -14.59
C PHE A 84 1.65 -29.40 -13.38
N PHE A 85 1.03 -29.35 -12.19
CA PHE A 85 1.26 -30.38 -11.12
C PHE A 85 0.16 -30.44 -10.03
N VAL A 86 0.29 -31.38 -9.07
CA VAL A 86 -0.68 -31.72 -8.00
C VAL A 86 -0.30 -31.04 -6.67
N HIS A 87 -1.30 -30.46 -5.97
CA HIS A 87 -1.13 -29.61 -4.79
C HIS A 87 -0.90 -30.36 -3.44
N TYR A 88 -0.04 -29.79 -2.59
CA TYR A 88 0.39 -30.14 -1.22
C TYR A 88 0.72 -28.85 -0.43
N LEU A 89 0.99 -28.94 0.89
CA LEU A 89 1.24 -27.78 1.79
C LEU A 89 2.50 -26.96 1.41
N ASP A 90 3.39 -27.54 0.62
CA ASP A 90 4.60 -26.97 0.03
C ASP A 90 4.46 -26.72 -1.48
N SER A 91 3.25 -26.70 -2.01
CA SER A 91 3.04 -26.43 -3.43
C SER A 91 3.17 -24.94 -3.76
N PRO A 92 3.97 -24.60 -4.77
CA PRO A 92 4.36 -23.22 -5.07
C PRO A 92 3.25 -22.36 -5.71
N GLU A 93 1.98 -22.79 -5.74
CA GLU A 93 0.84 -21.93 -6.16
C GLU A 93 0.39 -20.93 -5.07
N GLN A 94 1.37 -20.27 -4.45
CA GLN A 94 1.12 -19.13 -3.57
C GLN A 94 0.35 -18.05 -4.34
N GLY A 95 -0.81 -17.64 -3.79
CA GLY A 95 -1.69 -16.66 -4.42
C GLY A 95 -0.95 -15.39 -4.80
N LEU A 96 -0.96 -15.04 -6.09
CA LEU A 96 -0.42 -13.78 -6.55
C LEU A 96 -1.38 -12.65 -6.17
N LEU A 97 -0.84 -11.56 -5.64
CA LEU A 97 -1.61 -10.32 -5.53
C LEU A 97 -1.52 -9.60 -6.87
N VAL A 98 -2.69 -9.27 -7.43
CA VAL A 98 -2.82 -8.69 -8.77
C VAL A 98 -3.38 -7.28 -8.65
N ILE A 99 -2.68 -6.28 -9.20
CA ILE A 99 -3.13 -4.88 -9.24
C ILE A 99 -3.32 -4.45 -10.70
N PRO A 100 -4.55 -4.58 -11.25
CA PRO A 100 -4.87 -4.05 -12.58
C PRO A 100 -5.08 -2.53 -12.54
N LEU A 101 -4.51 -1.79 -13.50
CA LEU A 101 -4.68 -0.36 -13.62
C LEU A 101 -5.84 -0.02 -14.57
N PHE A 102 -7.00 0.34 -14.01
CA PHE A 102 -8.18 0.74 -14.80
C PHE A 102 -8.12 2.17 -15.32
N THR A 103 -7.21 2.99 -14.82
CA THR A 103 -6.93 4.35 -15.31
C THR A 103 -5.41 4.56 -15.33
N ASP A 104 -4.96 5.60 -16.03
CA ASP A 104 -3.56 6.02 -15.93
C ASP A 104 -3.24 6.46 -14.50
N ILE A 105 -2.11 6.00 -13.98
CA ILE A 105 -1.53 6.46 -12.72
C ILE A 105 -0.17 7.04 -13.07
N VAL A 106 -0.06 8.36 -12.99
CA VAL A 106 1.21 9.08 -13.14
C VAL A 106 2.02 8.99 -11.84
N PRO A 107 3.35 9.22 -11.86
CA PRO A 107 4.14 9.29 -10.62
C PRO A 107 3.56 10.30 -9.62
N GLY A 108 3.43 9.90 -8.35
CA GLY A 108 2.74 10.66 -7.31
C GLY A 108 1.21 10.71 -7.44
N GLY A 109 0.64 9.99 -8.42
CA GLY A 109 -0.78 9.94 -8.73
C GLY A 109 -1.60 9.07 -7.77
N GLY A 110 -0.96 8.45 -6.77
CA GLY A 110 -1.62 7.65 -5.75
C GLY A 110 -1.61 6.15 -6.05
N GLY A 111 -0.58 5.67 -6.75
CA GLY A 111 -0.37 4.23 -6.94
C GLY A 111 -0.07 3.53 -5.61
N THR A 112 -0.46 2.27 -5.45
CA THR A 112 -0.04 1.46 -4.30
C THR A 112 1.48 1.47 -4.20
N TYR A 113 2.05 1.63 -3.01
CA TYR A 113 3.48 1.43 -2.82
C TYR A 113 3.74 -0.03 -2.44
N ILE A 114 4.78 -0.62 -3.02
CA ILE A 114 5.30 -1.94 -2.70
C ILE A 114 6.73 -1.82 -2.17
N CYS A 115 7.15 -2.75 -1.32
CA CYS A 115 8.47 -2.75 -0.69
C CYS A 115 9.17 -4.11 -0.93
N PRO A 116 9.90 -4.27 -2.05
CA PRO A 116 10.61 -5.52 -2.38
C PRO A 116 11.56 -5.97 -1.27
N GLU A 117 12.27 -5.04 -0.65
CA GLU A 117 13.21 -5.29 0.46
C GLU A 117 12.56 -5.96 1.69
N ALA A 118 11.26 -5.75 1.89
CA ALA A 118 10.52 -6.34 3.01
C ALA A 118 10.21 -7.82 2.78
N MET A 119 10.03 -8.25 1.53
CA MET A 119 9.65 -9.63 1.19
C MET A 119 10.60 -10.69 1.80
N PRO A 120 11.93 -10.65 1.59
CA PRO A 120 12.83 -11.64 2.19
C PRO A 120 12.86 -11.56 3.72
N LYS A 121 12.59 -10.38 4.32
CA LYS A 121 12.49 -10.21 5.78
C LYS A 121 11.23 -10.90 6.33
N VAL A 122 10.09 -10.78 5.65
CA VAL A 122 8.86 -11.52 5.98
C VAL A 122 9.09 -13.03 5.84
N ALA A 123 9.68 -13.47 4.73
CA ALA A 123 9.99 -14.88 4.50
C ALA A 123 10.89 -15.47 5.60
N LYS A 124 11.95 -14.74 5.97
CA LYS A 124 12.85 -15.12 7.07
C LYS A 124 12.11 -15.19 8.42
N TYR A 125 11.23 -14.24 8.70
CA TYR A 125 10.44 -14.24 9.94
C TYR A 125 9.51 -15.46 10.02
N LEU A 126 8.82 -15.80 8.94
CA LEU A 126 7.97 -17.00 8.87
C LEU A 126 8.80 -18.28 9.04
N TYR A 127 9.96 -18.37 8.39
CA TYR A 127 10.90 -19.49 8.54
C TYR A 127 11.36 -19.68 9.99
N GLN A 128 11.60 -18.58 10.71
CA GLN A 128 12.00 -18.58 12.13
C GLN A 128 10.84 -18.89 13.10
N ASN A 129 9.59 -18.85 12.63
CA ASN A 129 8.40 -19.12 13.43
C ASN A 129 7.65 -20.36 12.89
N PRO A 130 8.24 -21.58 12.98
CA PRO A 130 7.68 -22.79 12.36
C PRO A 130 6.35 -23.24 12.95
N ALA A 131 5.99 -22.78 14.16
CA ALA A 131 4.66 -23.01 14.75
C ALA A 131 3.55 -22.16 14.08
N GLY A 132 3.92 -21.22 13.21
CA GLY A 132 3.03 -20.29 12.55
C GLY A 132 2.80 -18.98 13.33
N VAL A 133 2.26 -18.00 12.62
CA VAL A 133 1.95 -16.66 13.11
C VAL A 133 0.52 -16.27 12.74
N SER A 134 -0.07 -15.29 13.41
CA SER A 134 -1.38 -14.71 13.06
C SER A 134 -1.28 -13.78 11.85
N PRO A 135 -2.40 -13.30 11.28
CA PRO A 135 -2.39 -12.32 10.18
C PRO A 135 -1.64 -11.01 10.50
N ILE A 136 -1.46 -10.69 11.79
CA ILE A 136 -0.70 -9.52 12.25
C ILE A 136 0.74 -9.87 12.64
N MET A 137 1.24 -11.02 12.17
CA MET A 137 2.61 -11.53 12.39
C MET A 137 2.96 -11.84 13.85
N GLN A 138 1.95 -12.10 14.68
CA GLN A 138 2.15 -12.50 16.08
C GLN A 138 2.38 -14.02 16.18
N PRO A 139 3.45 -14.50 16.85
CA PRO A 139 3.72 -15.93 16.98
C PRO A 139 2.61 -16.69 17.70
N ARG A 140 2.37 -17.95 17.30
CA ARG A 140 1.35 -18.84 17.91
C ARG A 140 1.49 -18.99 19.43
N GLY A 141 2.71 -18.89 19.97
CA GLY A 141 2.97 -18.98 21.40
C GLY A 141 2.67 -17.71 22.21
N HIS A 142 2.23 -16.62 21.58
CA HIS A 142 1.95 -15.37 22.28
C HIS A 142 0.70 -15.49 23.17
N PRO A 143 0.67 -14.90 24.39
CA PRO A 143 -0.47 -14.96 25.30
C PRO A 143 -1.84 -14.51 24.76
N ASN A 144 -1.83 -13.75 23.66
CA ASN A 144 -3.03 -13.15 23.07
C ASN A 144 -3.30 -13.76 21.69
N PHE A 145 -2.72 -14.92 21.36
CA PHE A 145 -3.01 -15.59 20.09
C PHE A 145 -4.37 -16.32 20.18
N PRO A 146 -5.25 -16.26 19.16
CA PRO A 146 -5.13 -15.55 17.88
C PRO A 146 -5.85 -14.20 17.86
N GLU A 147 -5.96 -13.49 18.97
CA GLU A 147 -6.67 -12.20 19.02
C GLU A 147 -6.03 -11.19 18.08
N THR A 148 -6.80 -10.70 17.12
CA THR A 148 -6.41 -9.64 16.19
C THR A 148 -7.29 -8.42 16.43
N PRO A 149 -6.85 -7.44 17.25
CA PRO A 149 -7.65 -6.24 17.50
C PRO A 149 -7.80 -5.45 16.20
N PHE A 150 -9.04 -5.10 15.84
CA PHE A 150 -9.39 -4.37 14.62
C PHE A 150 -8.61 -3.05 14.41
N SER A 151 -8.03 -2.47 15.46
CA SER A 151 -7.36 -1.16 15.43
C SER A 151 -5.85 -1.17 15.71
N ARG A 152 -5.20 -2.34 15.87
CA ARG A 152 -3.78 -2.45 16.28
C ARG A 152 -2.98 -3.50 15.50
N GLY A 153 -3.42 -3.84 14.28
CA GLY A 153 -2.84 -4.95 13.51
C GLY A 153 -1.65 -4.61 12.61
N THR A 154 -1.14 -3.37 12.61
CA THR A 154 -0.14 -2.93 11.62
C THR A 154 1.24 -2.63 12.19
N ASP A 155 1.43 -2.65 13.52
CA ASP A 155 2.68 -2.23 14.16
C ASP A 155 3.90 -3.01 13.66
N TRP A 156 3.81 -4.35 13.60
CA TRP A 156 4.88 -5.19 13.08
C TRP A 156 5.27 -4.84 11.63
N PHE A 157 4.27 -4.57 10.79
CA PHE A 157 4.50 -4.18 9.39
C PHE A 157 5.10 -2.78 9.28
N ASN A 158 4.68 -1.85 10.16
CA ASN A 158 5.23 -0.49 10.21
C ASN A 158 6.70 -0.50 10.68
N GLU A 159 7.03 -1.28 11.71
CA GLU A 159 8.40 -1.47 12.18
C GLU A 159 9.27 -2.08 11.09
N LEU A 160 8.76 -3.09 10.39
CA LEU A 160 9.45 -3.68 9.24
C LEU A 160 9.72 -2.64 8.15
N ALA A 161 8.70 -1.84 7.80
CA ALA A 161 8.81 -0.79 6.78
C ALA A 161 9.84 0.28 7.16
N GLN A 162 9.91 0.70 8.43
CA GLN A 162 10.90 1.67 8.91
C GLN A 162 12.34 1.18 8.74
N GLY A 163 12.55 -0.14 8.75
CA GLY A 163 13.83 -0.76 8.46
C GLY A 163 14.11 -1.01 6.97
N CYS A 164 13.28 -0.51 6.06
CA CYS A 164 13.44 -0.64 4.62
C CYS A 164 13.66 0.73 3.97
N SER A 165 14.25 0.73 2.78
CA SER A 165 14.59 1.92 2.00
C SER A 165 14.09 1.86 0.56
N GLU A 166 13.87 0.67 0.02
CA GLU A 166 13.38 0.47 -1.35
C GLU A 166 11.84 0.41 -1.39
N PHE A 167 11.24 1.47 -1.91
CA PHE A 167 9.80 1.59 -2.10
C PHE A 167 9.48 1.97 -3.55
N ILE A 168 8.53 1.25 -4.15
CA ILE A 168 8.16 1.41 -5.56
C ILE A 168 6.67 1.76 -5.62
N GLU A 169 6.33 2.89 -6.24
CA GLU A 169 4.94 3.25 -6.54
C GLU A 169 4.47 2.47 -7.79
N THR A 170 3.36 1.75 -7.68
CA THR A 170 2.74 1.03 -8.80
C THR A 170 1.99 2.01 -9.71
N HIS A 171 2.74 2.78 -10.48
CA HIS A 171 2.23 3.74 -11.46
C HIS A 171 2.41 3.21 -12.90
N GLY A 172 1.55 3.61 -13.83
CA GLY A 172 1.52 3.04 -15.17
C GLY A 172 0.35 3.52 -16.02
N GLN A 173 0.16 2.88 -17.17
CA GLN A 173 -0.95 3.21 -18.07
C GLN A 173 -2.16 2.31 -17.78
N CYS A 174 -3.35 2.80 -18.13
CA CYS A 174 -4.56 1.99 -18.18
C CYS A 174 -4.30 0.73 -19.03
N GLY A 175 -4.63 -0.44 -18.47
CA GLY A 175 -4.35 -1.74 -19.09
C GLY A 175 -3.11 -2.43 -18.54
N ASP A 176 -2.23 -1.74 -17.81
CA ASP A 176 -1.11 -2.37 -17.12
C ASP A 176 -1.60 -3.23 -15.93
N VAL A 177 -0.84 -4.26 -15.58
CA VAL A 177 -1.08 -5.12 -14.40
C VAL A 177 0.20 -5.32 -13.63
N PHE A 178 0.17 -5.09 -12.32
CA PHE A 178 1.23 -5.53 -11.42
C PHE A 178 0.91 -6.91 -10.84
N LEU A 179 1.89 -7.80 -10.82
CA LEU A 179 1.83 -9.07 -10.11
C LEU A 179 2.81 -9.00 -8.95
N LEU A 180 2.36 -9.34 -7.74
CA LEU A 180 3.20 -9.33 -6.55
C LEU A 180 3.19 -10.70 -5.89
N HIS A 181 4.35 -11.08 -5.35
CA HIS A 181 4.48 -12.18 -4.41
C HIS A 181 3.59 -11.92 -3.18
N PRO A 182 2.88 -12.92 -2.61
CA PRO A 182 1.95 -12.69 -1.50
C PRO A 182 2.60 -12.16 -0.21
N LEU A 183 3.92 -12.34 -0.05
CA LEU A 183 4.69 -11.76 1.06
C LEU A 183 5.14 -10.31 0.80
N MET A 184 4.79 -9.71 -0.34
CA MET A 184 5.13 -8.34 -0.67
C MET A 184 4.43 -7.38 0.30
N LEU A 185 5.21 -6.62 1.07
CA LEU A 185 4.66 -5.53 1.87
C LEU A 185 4.20 -4.41 0.94
N HIS A 186 2.95 -3.97 1.12
CA HIS A 186 2.34 -2.95 0.27
C HIS A 186 1.29 -2.13 1.02
N ALA A 187 1.06 -0.90 0.57
CA ALA A 187 0.05 -0.01 1.14
C ALA A 187 -0.55 0.92 0.08
N ALA A 188 -1.84 1.23 0.22
CA ALA A 188 -2.46 2.29 -0.55
C ALA A 188 -1.77 3.63 -0.24
N SER A 189 -1.64 4.50 -1.24
CA SER A 189 -1.05 5.83 -1.08
C SER A 189 -2.04 6.92 -1.45
N ASN A 190 -1.69 8.16 -1.08
CA ASN A 190 -2.49 9.33 -1.43
C ASN A 190 -2.07 9.85 -2.81
N ASN A 191 -3.04 10.34 -3.60
CA ASN A 191 -2.76 11.11 -4.79
C ASN A 191 -2.16 12.47 -4.40
N MET A 192 -0.84 12.59 -4.49
CA MET A 192 -0.07 13.77 -4.10
C MET A 192 -0.20 14.92 -5.10
N LEU A 193 -0.54 14.61 -6.35
CA LEU A 193 -0.74 15.60 -7.40
C LEU A 193 -2.05 16.38 -7.23
N ARG A 194 -2.98 15.86 -6.43
CA ARG A 194 -4.24 16.53 -6.11
C ARG A 194 -5.02 16.99 -7.35
N HIS A 195 -4.81 16.39 -8.53
CA HIS A 195 -5.55 16.77 -9.75
C HIS A 195 -7.05 16.45 -9.68
N VAL A 196 -7.47 15.65 -8.69
CA VAL A 196 -8.89 15.45 -8.35
C VAL A 196 -9.45 16.62 -7.50
N HIS A 197 -8.63 17.60 -7.11
CA HIS A 197 -9.05 18.71 -6.26
C HIS A 197 -9.72 19.83 -7.05
N GLY A 198 -10.94 20.14 -6.62
CA GLY A 198 -11.56 21.45 -6.84
C GLY A 198 -11.65 22.27 -5.56
N ASN A 199 -11.20 21.74 -4.41
CA ASN A 199 -11.25 22.48 -3.15
C ASN A 199 -9.93 22.33 -2.38
N TYR A 200 -9.23 23.45 -2.31
CA TYR A 200 -8.16 23.70 -1.37
C TYR A 200 -8.69 23.55 0.07
N THR A 201 -7.87 23.02 0.98
CA THR A 201 -8.14 23.01 2.42
C THR A 201 -8.35 24.44 2.93
N LEU A 202 -8.92 24.63 4.13
CA LEU A 202 -9.09 25.98 4.69
C LEU A 202 -7.76 26.75 4.77
N VAL A 203 -6.66 26.06 5.07
CA VAL A 203 -5.31 26.63 5.11
C VAL A 203 -4.86 27.04 3.71
N GLU A 204 -5.05 26.18 2.71
CA GLU A 204 -4.68 26.49 1.32
C GLU A 204 -5.56 27.59 0.73
N ARG A 205 -6.86 27.62 1.03
CA ARG A 205 -7.77 28.71 0.63
C ARG A 205 -7.36 30.05 1.23
N ALA A 206 -6.98 30.06 2.51
CA ALA A 206 -6.45 31.26 3.16
C ALA A 206 -5.14 31.72 2.50
N THR A 207 -4.27 30.76 2.15
CA THR A 207 -3.01 31.03 1.46
C THR A 207 -3.24 31.61 0.05
N LEU A 208 -4.12 31.02 -0.74
CA LEU A 208 -4.48 31.51 -2.08
C LEU A 208 -5.14 32.88 -2.04
N LYS A 209 -6.05 33.08 -1.07
CA LYS A 209 -6.63 34.40 -0.80
C LYS A 209 -5.54 35.42 -0.47
N ALA A 210 -4.55 35.07 0.35
CA ALA A 210 -3.42 35.93 0.67
C ALA A 210 -2.52 36.22 -0.55
N LEU A 211 -2.40 35.25 -1.47
CA LEU A 211 -1.70 35.42 -2.75
C LEU A 211 -2.52 36.18 -3.80
N GLY A 212 -3.80 36.48 -3.54
CA GLY A 212 -4.71 37.08 -4.51
C GLY A 212 -5.01 36.17 -5.72
N LYS A 213 -4.93 34.84 -5.53
CA LYS A 213 -5.15 33.85 -6.59
C LYS A 213 -6.31 32.92 -6.25
N GLU A 214 -6.96 32.41 -7.29
CA GLU A 214 -7.99 31.35 -7.16
C GLU A 214 -7.36 29.95 -7.17
N ASP A 215 -6.21 29.80 -7.82
CA ASP A 215 -5.40 28.58 -7.85
C ASP A 215 -3.89 28.89 -7.98
N LEU A 216 -3.06 27.84 -8.03
CA LEU A 216 -1.62 27.97 -8.19
C LEU A 216 -1.16 27.95 -9.67
N GLY A 217 -2.04 27.62 -10.62
CA GLY A 217 -1.72 27.50 -12.05
C GLY A 217 -0.59 26.50 -12.33
N GLY A 218 0.34 26.87 -13.22
CA GLY A 218 1.56 26.11 -13.54
C GLY A 218 2.71 26.30 -12.54
N TRP A 219 2.41 26.69 -11.29
CA TRP A 219 3.43 26.81 -10.26
C TRP A 219 3.83 25.42 -9.77
N GLU A 220 5.14 25.17 -9.78
CA GLU A 220 5.75 23.92 -9.33
C GLU A 220 6.89 24.19 -8.36
N ILE A 221 7.15 23.22 -7.48
CA ILE A 221 8.31 23.29 -6.59
C ILE A 221 9.58 23.07 -7.39
N THR A 222 10.62 23.88 -7.15
CA THR A 222 11.92 23.77 -7.85
C THR A 222 12.97 23.00 -7.04
N GLY A 223 12.56 22.36 -5.94
CA GLY A 223 13.43 21.60 -5.06
C GLY A 223 12.66 20.51 -4.33
N PRO A 224 13.35 19.48 -3.79
CA PRO A 224 12.70 18.39 -3.09
C PRO A 224 12.06 18.89 -1.80
N ARG A 225 10.97 18.23 -1.38
CA ARG A 225 10.41 18.45 -0.05
C ARG A 225 11.42 17.96 0.98
N GLN A 226 11.67 18.75 2.00
CA GLN A 226 12.59 18.41 3.09
C GLN A 226 11.85 18.44 4.42
N GLU A 227 12.03 17.39 5.21
CA GLU A 227 11.59 17.38 6.60
C GLU A 227 12.58 18.18 7.45
N VAL A 228 12.06 19.10 8.25
CA VAL A 228 12.86 19.91 9.16
C VAL A 228 12.31 19.70 10.56
N VAL A 229 13.10 19.07 11.42
CA VAL A 229 12.77 18.95 12.84
C VAL A 229 13.12 20.28 13.52
N PRO A 230 12.13 21.03 14.03
CA PRO A 230 12.39 22.30 14.68
C PRO A 230 13.22 22.11 15.96
N GLU A 231 14.10 23.05 16.27
CA GLU A 231 14.95 22.98 17.47
C GLU A 231 14.12 22.82 18.76
N ARG A 232 12.92 23.42 18.81
CA ARG A 232 11.99 23.25 19.93
C ARG A 232 11.67 21.78 20.21
N VAL A 233 11.53 20.96 19.17
CA VAL A 233 11.13 19.55 19.33
C VAL A 233 12.27 18.77 19.98
N LYS A 234 13.52 19.06 19.61
CA LYS A 234 14.71 18.48 20.26
C LYS A 234 14.79 18.88 21.73
N ILE A 235 14.52 20.17 22.03
CA ILE A 235 14.49 20.67 23.41
C ILE A 235 13.37 19.99 24.21
N GLN A 236 12.18 19.84 23.63
CA GLN A 236 11.04 19.17 24.28
C GLN A 236 11.33 17.70 24.56
N GLU A 237 11.97 16.99 23.63
CA GLU A 237 12.37 15.60 23.85
C GLU A 237 13.39 15.51 24.99
N ARG A 238 14.38 16.41 25.04
CA ARG A 238 15.32 16.48 26.18
C ARG A 238 14.60 16.71 27.51
N ILE A 239 13.70 17.70 27.56
CA ILE A 239 12.91 17.99 28.77
C ILE A 239 12.10 16.76 29.20
N LYS A 240 11.48 16.07 28.24
CA LYS A 240 10.70 14.86 28.48
C LYS A 240 11.57 13.73 29.05
N GLN A 241 12.78 13.53 28.53
CA GLN A 241 13.71 12.53 29.09
C GLN A 241 14.12 12.87 30.52
N GLU A 242 14.51 14.12 30.78
CA GLU A 242 14.84 14.58 32.14
C GLU A 242 13.63 14.43 33.09
N GLU A 243 12.41 14.61 32.59
CA GLU A 243 11.18 14.39 33.36
C GLU A 243 10.95 12.90 33.66
N LEU A 244 11.13 12.01 32.69
CA LEU A 244 11.04 10.58 32.90
C LEU A 244 12.05 10.08 33.94
N GLU A 245 13.29 10.55 33.89
CA GLU A 245 14.32 10.23 34.87
C GLU A 245 13.91 10.64 36.29
N ARG A 246 13.34 11.86 36.44
CA ARG A 246 12.82 12.33 37.73
C ARG A 246 11.66 11.47 38.23
N LEU A 247 10.76 11.04 37.35
CA LEU A 247 9.63 10.19 37.71
C LEU A 247 10.08 8.78 38.14
N GLN A 248 11.03 8.18 37.41
CA GLN A 248 11.61 6.88 37.76
C GLN A 248 12.36 6.92 39.09
N ALA A 249 13.16 7.97 39.34
CA ALA A 249 13.85 8.15 40.61
C ALA A 249 12.87 8.28 41.79
N ARG A 250 11.74 8.97 41.58
CA ARG A 250 10.68 9.08 42.59
C ARG A 250 10.02 7.73 42.89
N GLU A 251 9.74 6.92 41.87
CA GLU A 251 9.18 5.58 42.05
C GLU A 251 10.16 4.64 42.77
N ALA A 252 11.45 4.69 42.42
CA ALA A 252 12.48 3.91 43.09
C ALA A 252 12.65 4.31 44.56
N ALA A 253 12.52 5.60 44.89
CA ALA A 253 12.58 6.10 46.26
C ALA A 253 11.29 5.81 47.07
N ALA A 254 10.16 5.56 46.41
CA ALA A 254 8.88 5.21 47.04
C ALA A 254 8.69 3.70 47.22
N ALA A 255 9.59 2.87 46.70
CA ALA A 255 9.56 1.43 46.91
C ALA A 255 9.87 1.11 48.40
N PRO A 256 9.07 0.28 49.09
CA PRO A 256 9.32 -0.02 50.50
C PRO A 256 10.66 -0.76 50.67
N ILE A 257 11.40 -0.42 51.73
CA ILE A 257 12.59 -1.19 52.13
C ILE A 257 12.11 -2.61 52.48
N ALA A 258 12.39 -3.57 51.60
CA ALA A 258 12.13 -4.96 51.87
C ALA A 258 13.10 -5.45 52.95
N GLY A 259 12.65 -5.40 54.21
CA GLY A 259 13.35 -5.99 55.34
C GLY A 259 13.40 -5.09 56.58
N ALA A 260 12.33 -5.12 57.38
CA ALA A 260 12.35 -4.90 58.82
C ALA A 260 11.27 -5.78 59.46
#